data_AF-A0A2G8LJM0-F1
#
_entry.id   AF-A0A2G8LJM0-F1
#
_cell.length_a   1.000
_cell.length_b   1.000
_cell.length_c   1.000
_cell.angle_alpha   90.00
_cell.angle_beta   90.00
_cell.angle_gamma   90.00
#
_symmetry.space_group_name_H-M   'P 1'
#
loop_
_entity.id
_entity.type
_entity.pdbx_description
1 polymer ?
#
loop_
_entity_poly.entity_id
_entity_poly.type
_entity_poly.pdbx_seq_one_letter_code
_entity_poly.pdbx_strand_id
1 'polypeptide(L)'
;MPISIWVQESNFKLIDNVPPAYPTNADGTDPLPLKIPSLRVFRSPDGVFHLEGIGNPGQPGNQESSSLPSIQQTDTERENNQLKQRMTMMEEAMEVLEHERISLMSTLEHLQEELLTSDRQKDDLLYKFNELRRKVELGK
;
A
#
# COMPACT_ATOMS: atom_id res chain seq x y z
N MET A 1 -14.12 -29.41 -35.49
CA MET A 1 -15.53 -29.82 -35.27
C MET A 1 -16.12 -28.91 -34.21
N PRO A 2 -17.24 -28.20 -34.47
CA PRO A 2 -17.92 -27.40 -33.44
C PRO A 2 -18.53 -28.32 -32.40
N ILE A 3 -18.35 -27.99 -31.12
CA ILE A 3 -18.89 -28.73 -29.97
C ILE A 3 -19.77 -27.75 -29.18
N SER A 4 -20.97 -28.18 -28.82
CA SER A 4 -21.93 -27.43 -27.99
C SER A 4 -22.31 -28.29 -26.80
N ILE A 5 -22.14 -27.77 -25.59
CA ILE A 5 -22.45 -28.47 -24.33
C ILE A 5 -23.53 -27.68 -23.61
N TRP A 6 -24.57 -28.39 -23.19
CA TRP A 6 -25.69 -27.86 -22.43
C TRP A 6 -25.52 -28.28 -20.98
N VAL A 7 -25.38 -27.30 -20.08
CA VAL A 7 -25.18 -27.55 -18.65
C VAL A 7 -26.38 -26.98 -17.90
N GLN A 8 -27.12 -27.86 -17.22
CA GLN A 8 -28.30 -27.50 -16.43
C GLN A 8 -27.99 -27.68 -14.93
N GLU A 9 -28.58 -26.83 -14.09
CA GLU A 9 -28.56 -26.94 -12.61
C GLU A 9 -27.16 -27.04 -11.97
N SER A 10 -26.20 -26.27 -12.48
CA SER A 10 -24.83 -26.34 -11.96
C SER A 10 -24.57 -25.34 -10.82
N ASN A 11 -23.91 -25.83 -9.77
CA ASN A 11 -23.45 -25.02 -8.65
C ASN A 11 -22.02 -24.58 -8.93
N PHE A 12 -21.83 -23.28 -9.14
CA PHE A 12 -20.49 -22.71 -9.32
C PHE A 12 -20.05 -22.04 -8.02
N LYS A 13 -18.76 -22.21 -7.70
CA LYS A 13 -18.08 -21.51 -6.61
C LYS A 13 -17.05 -20.58 -7.22
N LEU A 14 -17.17 -19.27 -6.98
CA LEU A 14 -16.15 -18.32 -7.36
C LEU A 14 -15.10 -18.27 -6.26
N ILE A 15 -13.88 -18.70 -6.58
CA ILE A 15 -12.74 -18.60 -5.69
C ILE A 15 -11.95 -17.36 -6.12
N ASP A 16 -11.76 -16.43 -5.20
CA ASP A 16 -10.99 -15.23 -5.45
C ASP A 16 -9.49 -15.59 -5.61
N ASN A 17 -8.83 -14.97 -6.60
CA ASN A 17 -7.45 -15.27 -6.99
C ASN A 17 -6.44 -14.26 -6.41
N VAL A 18 -6.88 -13.43 -5.46
CA VAL A 18 -6.04 -12.43 -4.80
C VAL A 18 -5.16 -13.11 -3.73
N PRO A 19 -3.83 -12.90 -3.72
CA PRO A 19 -2.97 -13.44 -2.68
C PRO A 19 -3.39 -12.88 -1.30
N PRO A 20 -3.37 -13.69 -0.23
CA PRO A 20 -3.84 -13.25 1.08
C PRO A 20 -3.02 -12.04 1.55
N ALA A 21 -3.69 -10.92 1.79
CA ALA A 21 -3.04 -9.67 2.15
C ALA A 21 -2.35 -9.70 3.54
N TYR A 22 -2.67 -10.68 4.40
CA TYR A 22 -2.06 -10.87 5.72
C TYR A 22 -2.11 -12.36 6.14
N PRO A 23 -1.07 -12.93 6.76
CA PRO A 23 -1.02 -14.35 7.11
C PRO A 23 -1.80 -14.73 8.39
N THR A 24 -2.70 -13.88 8.90
CA THR A 24 -3.28 -14.08 10.24
C THR A 24 -4.70 -14.65 10.31
N ASN A 25 -5.41 -14.88 9.21
CA ASN A 25 -6.70 -15.56 9.25
C ASN A 25 -6.69 -16.76 8.30
N ALA A 26 -6.70 -17.97 8.87
CA ALA A 26 -6.70 -19.25 8.17
C ALA A 26 -8.06 -19.61 7.54
N ASP A 27 -8.98 -18.66 7.41
CA ASP A 27 -10.28 -18.86 6.77
C ASP A 27 -10.33 -17.99 5.51
N GLY A 28 -9.93 -18.60 4.40
CA GLY A 28 -10.10 -18.03 3.07
C GLY A 28 -11.57 -17.69 2.84
N THR A 29 -11.80 -16.53 2.21
CA THR A 29 -13.10 -15.97 1.87
C THR A 29 -14.08 -17.06 1.43
N ASP A 30 -15.20 -17.22 2.15
CA ASP A 30 -16.24 -18.19 1.79
C ASP A 30 -16.64 -17.97 0.33
N PRO A 31 -16.50 -18.98 -0.55
CA PRO A 31 -16.75 -18.81 -1.98
C PRO A 31 -18.22 -18.50 -2.20
N LEU A 32 -18.51 -17.40 -2.89
CA LEU A 32 -19.87 -16.97 -3.21
C LEU A 32 -20.57 -18.07 -4.03
N PRO A 33 -21.67 -18.67 -3.53
CA PRO A 33 -22.39 -19.71 -4.26
C PRO A 33 -23.22 -19.07 -5.38
N LEU A 34 -22.91 -19.39 -6.62
CA LEU A 34 -23.65 -18.93 -7.79
C LEU A 34 -24.51 -20.07 -8.36
N LYS A 35 -25.83 -19.85 -8.45
CA LYS A 35 -26.78 -20.78 -9.06
C LYS A 35 -27.14 -20.29 -10.46
N ILE A 36 -26.54 -20.90 -11.48
CA ILE A 36 -26.84 -20.58 -12.89
C ILE A 36 -27.79 -21.66 -13.42
N PRO A 37 -29.05 -21.32 -13.75
CA PRO A 37 -30.06 -22.32 -14.10
C PRO A 37 -29.76 -23.06 -15.41
N SER A 38 -29.17 -22.39 -16.40
CA SER A 38 -28.75 -23.01 -17.66
C SER A 38 -27.62 -22.20 -18.30
N LEU A 39 -26.58 -22.92 -18.75
CA LEU A 39 -25.40 -22.37 -19.37
C LEU A 39 -25.14 -23.09 -20.70
N ARG A 40 -24.91 -22.32 -21.76
CA ARG A 40 -24.46 -22.83 -23.05
C ARG A 40 -22.99 -22.51 -23.23
N VAL A 41 -22.22 -23.55 -23.51
CA VAL A 41 -20.81 -23.40 -23.88
C VAL A 41 -20.66 -23.81 -25.34
N PHE A 42 -20.12 -22.91 -26.16
CA PHE A 42 -19.82 -23.20 -27.55
C PHE A 42 -18.42 -22.73 -27.92
N ARG A 43 -17.78 -23.49 -28.82
CA ARG A 43 -16.48 -23.15 -29.38
C ARG A 43 -16.66 -22.53 -30.76
N SER A 44 -16.18 -21.31 -30.94
CA SER A 44 -16.17 -20.62 -32.23
C SER A 44 -15.10 -21.20 -33.17
N PRO A 45 -15.20 -20.94 -34.49
CA PRO A 45 -14.26 -21.49 -35.48
C PRO A 45 -12.81 -21.02 -35.28
N ASP A 46 -12.60 -19.88 -34.62
CA ASP A 46 -11.30 -19.31 -34.21
C ASP A 46 -10.69 -20.03 -32.99
N GLY A 47 -11.42 -20.97 -32.40
CA GLY A 47 -10.98 -21.80 -31.29
C GLY A 47 -11.28 -21.24 -29.91
N VAL A 48 -11.90 -20.06 -29.80
CA VAL A 48 -12.31 -19.44 -28.53
C VAL A 48 -13.56 -20.13 -27.97
N PHE A 49 -13.66 -20.23 -26.65
CA PHE A 49 -14.85 -20.75 -25.96
C PHE A 49 -15.69 -19.59 -25.44
N HIS A 50 -16.98 -19.62 -25.76
CA HIS A 50 -17.97 -18.66 -25.29
C HIS A 50 -18.93 -19.33 -24.31
N LEU A 51 -19.23 -18.62 -23.23
CA LEU A 51 -20.16 -19.04 -22.18
C LEU A 51 -21.35 -18.07 -22.19
N GLU A 52 -22.55 -18.57 -22.44
CA GLU A 52 -23.79 -17.80 -22.48
C GLU A 52 -24.79 -18.35 -21.45
N GLY A 53 -25.22 -17.51 -20.51
CA GLY A 53 -26.28 -17.85 -19.57
C GLY A 53 -27.63 -17.78 -20.28
N ILE A 54 -28.34 -18.91 -20.37
CA ILE A 54 -29.66 -18.96 -21.00
C ILE A 54 -30.69 -18.84 -19.89
N GLY A 55 -31.19 -17.62 -19.68
CA GLY A 55 -32.39 -17.40 -18.87
C GLY A 55 -33.62 -17.95 -19.58
N ASN A 56 -34.57 -18.52 -18.84
CA ASN A 56 -35.82 -19.02 -19.40
C ASN A 56 -36.57 -17.91 -20.17
N PRO A 57 -36.96 -18.12 -21.44
CA PRO A 57 -37.76 -17.16 -22.20
C PRO A 57 -39.23 -17.27 -21.74
N GLY A 58 -39.58 -16.60 -20.65
CA GLY A 58 -40.93 -16.73 -20.08
C GLY A 58 -41.35 -15.71 -19.02
N GLN A 59 -40.55 -14.69 -18.73
CA GLN A 59 -40.96 -13.59 -17.84
C GLN A 59 -40.77 -12.24 -18.54
N PRO A 60 -41.84 -11.64 -19.10
CA PRO A 60 -41.91 -10.19 -19.25
C PRO A 60 -42.25 -9.64 -17.86
N GLY A 61 -41.23 -9.57 -17.00
CA GLY A 61 -41.36 -9.08 -15.65
C GLY A 61 -40.43 -7.89 -15.50
N ASN A 62 -41.02 -6.70 -15.61
CA ASN A 62 -40.57 -5.42 -15.10
C ASN A 62 -39.05 -5.23 -14.95
N GLN A 63 -38.59 -4.19 -15.65
CA GLN A 63 -37.67 -3.22 -15.07
C GLN A 63 -38.17 -2.77 -13.68
N GLU A 64 -37.98 -3.60 -12.66
CA GLU A 64 -37.74 -3.10 -11.33
C GLU A 64 -36.24 -3.00 -11.24
N SER A 65 -35.77 -1.79 -11.51
CA SER A 65 -34.60 -1.21 -10.86
C SER A 65 -34.65 -1.65 -9.39
N SER A 66 -34.03 -2.78 -9.09
CA SER A 66 -33.76 -3.19 -7.72
C SER A 66 -32.87 -2.09 -7.18
N SER A 67 -33.51 -1.21 -6.43
CA SER A 67 -32.94 -0.08 -5.75
C SER A 67 -32.10 -0.63 -4.61
N LEU A 68 -30.95 -1.18 -4.95
CA LEU A 68 -29.84 -1.41 -4.04
C LEU A 68 -28.59 -0.72 -4.58
N PRO A 69 -28.52 0.63 -4.58
CA PRO A 69 -27.22 1.31 -4.57
C PRO A 69 -26.86 1.90 -3.20
N SER A 70 -27.79 1.99 -2.24
CA SER A 70 -27.54 2.82 -1.05
C SER A 70 -26.59 2.20 -0.02
N ILE A 71 -26.50 0.87 0.11
CA ILE A 71 -25.71 0.23 1.18
C ILE A 71 -24.23 0.07 0.77
N GLN A 72 -23.95 -0.32 -0.48
CA GLN A 72 -22.58 -0.38 -1.00
C GLN A 72 -21.94 1.01 -1.17
N GLN A 73 -22.73 2.03 -1.52
CA GLN A 73 -22.23 3.42 -1.56
C GLN A 73 -21.79 3.87 -0.17
N THR A 74 -22.55 3.56 0.89
CA THR A 74 -22.17 3.95 2.25
C THR A 74 -20.92 3.23 2.75
N ASP A 75 -20.71 1.97 2.39
CA ASP A 75 -19.50 1.22 2.80
C ASP A 75 -18.25 1.74 2.08
N THR A 76 -18.36 2.00 0.78
CA THR A 76 -17.26 2.55 -0.02
C THR A 76 -16.92 3.99 0.41
N GLU A 77 -17.93 4.81 0.71
CA GLU A 77 -17.74 6.16 1.27
C GLU A 77 -17.11 6.12 2.65
N ARG A 78 -17.49 5.16 3.50
CA ARG A 78 -16.89 4.95 4.82
C ARG A 78 -15.43 4.53 4.72
N GLU A 79 -15.09 3.62 3.81
CA GLU A 79 -13.71 3.23 3.54
C GLU A 79 -12.89 4.39 2.97
N ASN A 80 -13.44 5.17 2.05
CA ASN A 80 -12.77 6.34 1.48
C ASN A 80 -12.48 7.40 2.56
N ASN A 81 -13.44 7.63 3.46
CA ASN A 81 -13.24 8.52 4.61
C ASN A 81 -12.17 8.00 5.58
N GLN A 82 -12.13 6.69 5.85
CA GLN A 82 -11.06 6.09 6.66
C GLN A 82 -9.70 6.20 5.97
N LEU A 83 -9.65 5.99 4.66
CA LEU A 83 -8.41 6.08 3.89
C LEU A 83 -7.88 7.52 3.86
N LYS A 84 -8.77 8.51 3.71
CA LYS A 84 -8.41 9.93 3.85
C LYS A 84 -7.86 10.25 5.22
N GLN A 85 -8.51 9.78 6.29
CA GLN A 85 -8.00 9.97 7.65
C GLN A 85 -6.61 9.33 7.85
N ARG A 86 -6.37 8.16 7.26
CA ARG A 86 -5.04 7.53 7.31
C ARG A 86 -4.01 8.32 6.51
N MET A 87 -4.37 8.83 5.34
CA MET A 87 -3.48 9.70 4.55
C MET A 87 -3.13 10.97 5.32
N THR A 88 -4.10 11.63 5.95
CA THR A 88 -3.82 12.86 6.73
C THR A 88 -2.92 12.56 7.91
N MET A 89 -3.16 11.48 8.67
CA MET A 89 -2.26 11.07 9.76
C MET A 89 -0.86 10.74 9.26
N MET A 90 -0.75 10.08 8.10
CA MET A 90 0.54 9.75 7.50
C MET A 90 1.28 10.99 7.00
N GLU A 91 0.56 11.98 6.47
CA GLU A 91 1.11 13.26 6.04
C GLU A 91 1.64 14.06 7.24
N GLU A 92 0.86 14.15 8.32
CA GLU A 92 1.29 14.76 9.59
C GLU A 92 2.53 14.04 10.16
N ALA A 93 2.54 12.70 10.17
CA ALA A 93 3.69 11.94 10.65
C ALA A 93 4.94 12.17 9.77
N MET A 94 4.76 12.30 8.46
CA MET A 94 5.84 12.58 7.53
C MET A 94 6.42 13.98 7.74
N GLU A 95 5.57 14.97 8.02
CA GLU A 95 6.00 16.33 8.35
C GLU A 95 6.83 16.37 9.65
N VAL A 96 6.38 15.64 10.68
CA VAL A 96 7.15 15.50 11.94
C VAL A 96 8.51 14.87 11.68
N LEU A 97 8.56 13.77 10.91
CA LEU A 97 9.82 13.11 10.58
C LEU A 97 10.77 14.01 9.78
N GLU A 98 10.24 14.79 8.84
CA GLU A 98 11.06 15.74 8.08
C GLU A 98 11.59 16.87 8.97
N HIS A 99 10.78 17.36 9.92
CA HIS A 99 11.22 18.34 10.89
C HIS A 99 12.33 17.79 11.80
N GLU A 100 12.18 16.57 12.32
CA GLU A 100 13.21 15.90 13.11
C GLU A 100 14.50 15.70 12.30
N ARG A 101 14.39 15.27 11.04
CA ARG A 101 15.52 15.12 10.13
C ARG A 101 16.29 16.43 9.95
N ILE A 102 15.58 17.54 9.71
CA ILE A 102 16.18 18.87 9.56
C ILE A 102 16.87 19.30 10.87
N SER A 103 16.21 19.08 12.01
CA SER A 103 16.77 19.42 13.34
C SER A 103 18.06 18.63 13.64
N LEU A 104 18.07 17.33 13.34
CA LEU A 104 19.25 16.48 13.49
C LEU A 104 20.39 16.91 12.57
N MET A 105 20.08 17.25 11.32
CA MET A 105 21.08 17.74 10.37
C MET A 105 21.72 19.05 10.87
N SER A 106 20.90 20.00 11.33
CA SER A 106 21.39 21.26 11.89
C SER A 106 22.26 21.03 13.13
N THR A 107 21.88 20.09 14.00
CA THR A 107 22.69 19.73 15.18
C THR A 107 24.03 19.12 14.76
N LEU A 108 24.06 18.26 13.74
CA LEU A 108 25.29 17.69 13.21
C LEU A 108 26.21 18.75 12.62
N GLU A 109 25.68 19.68 11.84
CA GLU A 109 26.46 20.80 11.29
C GLU A 109 27.06 21.67 12.41
N HIS A 110 26.27 21.96 13.44
CA HIS A 110 26.75 22.72 14.59
C HIS A 110 27.88 21.98 15.34
N LEU A 111 27.71 20.69 15.62
CA LEU A 111 28.75 19.89 16.29
C LEU A 111 30.03 19.77 15.43
N GLN A 112 29.91 19.69 14.11
CA GLN A 112 31.06 19.71 13.21
C GLN A 112 31.83 21.03 13.30
N GLU A 113 31.12 22.16 13.36
CA GLU A 113 31.74 23.48 13.53
C GLU A 113 32.42 23.63 14.89
N GLU A 114 31.78 23.16 15.97
CA GLU A 114 32.37 23.14 17.31
C GLU A 114 33.66 22.31 17.35
N LEU A 115 33.65 21.13 16.71
CA LEU A 115 34.80 20.23 16.69
C LEU A 115 35.97 20.84 15.92
N LEU A 116 35.72 21.47 14.76
CA LEU A 116 36.73 22.23 14.02
C LEU A 116 37.27 23.41 14.81
N THR A 117 36.42 24.11 15.55
CA THR A 117 36.83 25.23 16.42
C THR A 117 37.70 24.73 17.56
N SER A 118 37.33 23.63 18.19
CA SER A 118 38.09 22.97 19.26
C SER A 118 39.46 22.51 18.77
N ASP A 119 39.54 21.89 17.59
CA ASP A 119 40.82 21.48 16.99
C ASP A 119 41.75 22.67 16.73
N ARG A 120 41.21 23.77 16.19
CA ARG A 120 42.00 25.01 15.99
C ARG A 120 42.51 25.58 17.32
N GLN A 121 41.68 25.59 18.36
CA GLN A 121 42.10 26.04 19.69
C GLN A 121 43.18 25.15 20.29
N LYS A 122 43.08 23.82 20.08
CA LYS A 122 44.09 22.87 20.50
C LYS A 122 45.43 23.13 19.80
N ASP A 123 45.41 23.37 18.50
CA ASP A 123 46.62 23.65 17.72
C ASP A 123 47.28 24.97 18.16
N ASP A 124 46.51 26.03 18.42
CA ASP A 124 47.03 27.29 18.96
C ASP A 124 47.64 27.09 20.36
N LEU A 125 46.98 26.31 21.21
CA LEU A 125 47.50 26.01 22.54
C LEU A 125 48.79 25.18 22.49
N LEU A 126 48.86 24.20 21.58
CA LEU A 126 50.07 23.42 21.33
C LEU A 126 51.21 24.29 20.82
N TYR A 127 50.93 25.23 19.92
CA TYR A 127 51.92 26.20 19.45
C TYR A 127 52.47 27.03 20.62
N LYS A 128 51.59 27.62 21.42
CA LYS A 128 51.96 28.42 22.61
C LYS A 128 52.75 27.62 23.63
N PHE A 129 52.34 26.37 23.88
CA PHE A 129 53.04 25.47 24.80
C PHE A 129 54.46 25.17 24.31
N ASN A 130 54.63 24.84 23.02
CA ASN A 130 55.93 24.58 22.44
C ASN A 130 56.82 25.83 22.42
N GLU A 131 56.25 27.00 22.16
CA GLU A 131 56.99 28.26 22.23
C GLU A 131 57.48 28.56 23.66
N LEU A 132 56.61 28.36 24.65
CA LEU A 132 56.95 28.53 26.06
C LEU A 132 58.03 27.53 26.49
N ARG A 133 57.87 26.26 26.11
CA ARG A 133 58.88 25.22 26.35
C ARG A 133 60.23 25.61 25.78
N ARG A 134 60.27 26.09 24.52
CA ARG A 134 61.50 26.57 23.87
C ARG A 134 62.13 27.74 24.63
N LYS A 135 61.32 28.70 25.10
CA LYS A 135 61.81 29.85 25.90
C LYS A 135 62.41 29.40 27.23
N VAL A 136 61.81 28.40 27.88
CA VAL A 136 62.33 27.82 29.14
C VAL A 136 63.64 27.05 28.90
N GLU A 137 63.73 26.29 27.81
CA GLU A 137 64.94 25.55 27.43
C GLU A 137 66.11 26.49 27.04
N LEU A 138 65.83 27.65 26.44
CA LEU A 138 66.83 28.67 26.08
C LEU A 138 67.17 29.67 27.20
N GLY A 139 66.32 29.76 28.23
CA GLY A 139 66.48 30.68 29.37
C GLY A 139 67.17 30.06 30.59
N LYS A 140 67.64 28.82 30.48
CA LYS A 140 68.59 28.18 31.40
C LYS A 140 69.97 28.18 30.75
#